data_AF-A0A1B7VXV1-F1
#
_entry.id   AF-A0A1B7VXV1-F1
#
_cell.length_a   1.000
_cell.length_b   1.000
_cell.length_c   1.000
_cell.angle_alpha   90.00
_cell.angle_beta   90.00
_cell.angle_gamma   90.00
#
_symmetry.space_group_name_H-M   'P 1'
#
loop_
_entity.id
_entity.type
_entity.pdbx_description
1 polymer ?
#
loop_
_entity_poly.entity_id
_entity_poly.type
_entity_poly.pdbx_seq_one_letter_code
_entity_poly.pdbx_strand_id
1 'polypeptide(L)'
;PTLHQQVKNWFEIAQSLDFEGVDVSISQRVEKGHHRIENRTVYTVLISQLPALYEQNQWAGLTTVVMVVRKVQHWNKTRVSASQTLLTRGFI
;
A
#
# COMPACT_ATOMS: atom_id res chain seq x y z
N PRO A 1 -8.77 -12.23 -13.94
CA PRO A 1 -8.22 -11.17 -13.05
C PRO A 1 -7.50 -11.85 -11.89
N THR A 2 -6.36 -11.33 -11.41
CA THR A 2 -5.67 -11.88 -10.23
C THR A 2 -5.92 -10.99 -9.02
N LEU A 3 -5.82 -11.57 -7.82
CA LEU A 3 -5.89 -10.85 -6.55
C LEU A 3 -4.93 -9.65 -6.53
N HIS A 4 -3.67 -9.88 -6.93
CA HIS A 4 -2.65 -8.84 -7.03
C HIS A 4 -3.10 -7.68 -7.95
N GLN A 5 -3.64 -7.98 -9.13
CA GLN A 5 -4.08 -6.94 -10.07
C GLN A 5 -5.26 -6.13 -9.51
N GLN A 6 -6.21 -6.77 -8.82
CA GLN A 6 -7.33 -6.07 -8.21
C GLN A 6 -6.91 -5.15 -7.08
N VAL A 7 -6.03 -5.64 -6.18
CA VAL A 7 -5.50 -4.83 -5.08
C VAL A 7 -4.70 -3.66 -5.62
N LYS A 8 -3.87 -3.89 -6.64
CA LYS A 8 -3.13 -2.82 -7.32
C LYS A 8 -4.06 -1.76 -7.92
N ASN A 9 -5.03 -2.17 -8.74
CA ASN A 9 -5.97 -1.27 -9.37
C ASN A 9 -6.78 -0.47 -8.34
N TRP A 10 -7.23 -1.15 -7.28
CA TRP A 10 -7.97 -0.50 -6.20
C TRP A 10 -7.14 0.59 -5.53
N PHE A 11 -5.87 0.31 -5.20
CA PHE A 11 -4.98 1.33 -4.62
C PHE A 11 -4.65 2.47 -5.59
N GLU A 12 -4.54 2.22 -6.89
CA GLU A 12 -4.34 3.27 -7.90
C GLU A 12 -5.55 4.21 -7.97
N ILE A 13 -6.76 3.65 -7.99
CA ILE A 13 -8.02 4.42 -7.96
C ILE A 13 -8.14 5.18 -6.64
N ALA A 14 -7.99 4.50 -5.50
CA ALA A 14 -8.11 5.12 -4.18
C ALA A 14 -7.12 6.28 -4.01
N GLN A 15 -5.86 6.13 -4.42
CA GLN A 15 -4.89 7.24 -4.40
C GLN A 15 -5.28 8.39 -5.32
N SER A 16 -5.83 8.12 -6.52
CA SER A 16 -6.26 9.17 -7.44
C SER A 16 -7.42 10.00 -6.90
N LEU A 17 -8.17 9.45 -5.93
CA LEU A 17 -9.25 10.09 -5.20
C LEU A 17 -8.83 10.50 -3.78
N ASP A 18 -7.53 10.53 -3.47
CA ASP A 18 -6.99 10.83 -2.14
C ASP A 18 -7.62 10.02 -0.99
N PHE A 19 -7.97 8.77 -1.27
CA PHE A 19 -8.67 7.85 -0.37
C PHE A 19 -10.01 8.39 0.16
N GLU A 20 -10.71 9.21 -0.64
CA GLU A 20 -12.03 9.73 -0.27
C GLU A 20 -13.00 8.60 0.11
N GLY A 21 -13.61 8.73 1.30
CA GLY A 21 -14.55 7.73 1.82
C GLY A 21 -13.92 6.42 2.29
N VAL A 22 -12.59 6.33 2.36
CA VAL A 22 -11.85 5.16 2.85
C VAL A 22 -11.12 5.52 4.15
N ASP A 23 -11.36 4.74 5.19
CA ASP A 23 -10.56 4.78 6.42
C ASP A 23 -9.19 4.11 6.16
N VAL A 24 -8.20 4.94 5.84
CA VAL A 24 -6.83 4.54 5.55
C VAL A 24 -5.90 4.94 6.70
N SER A 25 -5.16 3.96 7.22
CA SER A 25 -4.05 4.25 8.13
C SER A 25 -2.79 4.55 7.32
N ILE A 26 -2.22 5.74 7.53
CA ILE A 26 -1.01 6.20 6.84
C ILE A 26 0.12 6.34 7.85
N SER A 27 1.22 5.63 7.61
CA SER A 27 2.47 5.84 8.35
C SER A 27 3.60 6.21 7.41
N GLN A 28 4.40 7.20 7.80
CA GLN A 28 5.52 7.70 7.02
C GLN A 28 6.80 7.63 7.83
N ARG A 29 7.88 7.20 7.18
CA ARG A 29 9.23 7.22 7.76
C ARG A 29 10.22 7.76 6.74
N VAL A 30 11.14 8.59 7.22
CA VAL A 30 12.24 9.14 6.43
C VAL A 30 13.55 8.62 7.01
N GLU A 31 14.30 7.89 6.21
CA GLU A 31 15.61 7.39 6.55
C GLU A 31 16.68 8.11 5.74
N LYS A 32 17.66 8.69 6.42
CA LYS A 32 18.81 9.35 5.79
C LYS A 32 20.00 8.41 5.87
N GLY A 33 20.52 8.01 4.72
CA GLY A 33 21.76 7.27 4.57
C GLY A 33 22.82 8.12 3.87
N HIS A 34 24.01 7.55 3.72
CA HIS A 34 25.12 8.21 3.03
C HIS A 34 24.72 8.56 1.57
N HIS A 35 24.52 9.85 1.29
CA HIS A 35 24.05 10.41 0.00
C HIS A 35 22.68 9.94 -0.49
N ARG A 36 21.84 9.39 0.41
CA ARG A 36 20.52 8.86 0.06
C ARG A 36 19.48 9.28 1.09
N ILE A 37 18.31 9.71 0.62
CA ILE A 37 17.12 9.90 1.45
C ILE A 37 16.07 8.91 0.97
N GLU A 38 15.67 7.97 1.82
CA GLU A 38 14.54 7.07 1.57
C GLU A 38 13.32 7.56 2.34
N ASN A 39 12.24 7.87 1.63
CA ASN A 39 10.94 8.10 2.21
C ASN A 39 10.10 6.84 1.97
N ARG A 40 9.60 6.23 3.03
CA ARG A 40 8.67 5.10 2.97
C ARG A 40 7.34 5.53 3.53
N THR A 41 6.30 5.45 2.71
CA THR A 41 4.91 5.61 3.11
C THR A 41 4.21 4.26 3.06
N VAL A 42 3.50 3.90 4.12
CA VAL A 42 2.71 2.68 4.22
C VAL A 42 1.26 3.09 4.38
N TYR A 43 0.42 2.61 3.46
CA TYR A 43 -1.03 2.74 3.48
C TYR A 43 -1.62 1.38 3.88
N THR A 44 -2.45 1.36 4.91
CA THR A 44 -3.12 0.15 5.41
C THR A 44 -4.62 0.36 5.40
N VAL A 45 -5.34 -0.59 4.81
CA VAL A 45 -6.80 -0.52 4.66
C VAL A 45 -7.40 -1.87 5.03
N LEU A 46 -8.54 -1.86 5.73
CA LEU A 46 -9.30 -3.06 6.05
C LEU A 46 -9.91 -3.65 4.77
N ILE A 47 -9.85 -4.98 4.64
CA ILE A 47 -10.43 -5.68 3.48
C ILE A 47 -11.94 -5.46 3.35
N SER A 48 -12.62 -5.17 4.46
CA SER A 48 -14.06 -4.87 4.49
C SER A 48 -14.43 -3.58 3.76
N GLN A 49 -13.46 -2.71 3.48
CA GLN A 49 -13.65 -1.48 2.71
C GLN A 49 -13.37 -1.67 1.21
N LEU A 50 -12.89 -2.85 0.81
CA LEU A 50 -12.65 -3.19 -0.58
C LEU A 50 -13.87 -3.92 -1.18
N PRO A 51 -14.11 -3.79 -2.49
CA PRO A 51 -15.00 -4.69 -3.21
C PRO A 51 -14.56 -6.15 -3.08
N ALA A 52 -15.48 -7.08 -3.38
CA ALA A 52 -15.18 -8.50 -3.33
C ALA A 52 -13.92 -8.85 -4.16
N LEU A 53 -12.95 -9.50 -3.51
CA LEU A 53 -11.67 -9.85 -4.12
C LEU A 53 -11.73 -11.21 -4.82
N TYR A 54 -10.83 -11.40 -5.78
CA TYR A 54 -10.68 -12.65 -6.52
C TYR A 54 -10.37 -13.78 -5.55
N GLU A 55 -11.22 -14.82 -5.60
CA GLU A 55 -11.13 -15.98 -4.72
C GLU A 55 -11.16 -15.62 -3.23
N GLN A 56 -11.87 -14.55 -2.83
CA GLN A 56 -11.95 -14.08 -1.43
C GLN A 56 -12.15 -15.20 -0.39
N ASN A 57 -12.96 -16.20 -0.73
CA ASN A 57 -13.25 -17.35 0.14
C ASN A 57 -12.02 -18.23 0.43
N GLN A 58 -11.00 -18.20 -0.43
CA GLN A 58 -9.74 -18.93 -0.23
C GLN A 58 -8.75 -18.18 0.68
N TRP A 59 -8.97 -16.88 0.94
CA TRP A 59 -8.11 -16.02 1.76
C TRP A 59 -8.68 -15.83 3.17
N ALA A 60 -9.13 -16.94 3.78
CA ALA A 60 -9.67 -16.91 5.14
C ALA A 60 -8.65 -16.32 6.12
N GLY A 61 -9.09 -15.32 6.90
CA GLY A 61 -8.24 -14.62 7.87
C GLY A 61 -7.45 -13.44 7.30
N LEU A 62 -7.59 -13.09 6.01
CA LEU A 62 -7.07 -11.84 5.49
C LEU A 62 -7.89 -10.66 6.05
N THR A 63 -7.22 -9.74 6.75
CA THR A 63 -7.89 -8.60 7.41
C THR A 63 -7.58 -7.27 6.75
N THR A 64 -6.37 -7.13 6.22
CA THR A 64 -5.89 -5.85 5.69
C THR A 64 -5.14 -6.03 4.37
N VAL A 65 -5.24 -5.00 3.54
CA VAL A 65 -4.39 -4.79 2.38
C VAL A 65 -3.44 -3.65 2.67
N VAL A 66 -2.19 -3.78 2.23
CA VAL A 66 -1.15 -2.80 2.48
C VAL A 66 -0.49 -2.40 1.17
N MET A 67 -0.24 -1.11 1.00
CA MET A 67 0.60 -0.59 -0.05
C MET A 67 1.77 0.17 0.57
N VAL A 68 2.98 -0.17 0.12
CA VAL A 68 4.22 0.50 0.51
C VAL A 68 4.71 1.29 -0.68
N VAL A 69 4.81 2.61 -0.53
CA VAL A 69 5.41 3.52 -1.50
C VAL A 69 6.78 3.93 -0.99
N ARG A 70 7.82 3.70 -1.79
CA ARG A 70 9.20 4.11 -1.50
C ARG A 70 9.64 5.16 -2.49
N LYS A 71 10.12 6.29 -1.99
CA LYS A 71 10.76 7.36 -2.75
C LYS A 71 12.20 7.51 -2.29
N VAL A 72 13.13 7.09 -3.14
CA VAL A 72 14.57 7.16 -2.90
C VAL A 72 15.14 8.34 -3.68
N GLN A 73 15.74 9.29 -2.97
CA GLN A 73 16.44 10.43 -3.54
C GLN A 73 17.94 10.24 -3.36
N HIS A 74 18.65 10.36 -4.48
CA HIS A 74 20.10 10.55 -4.55
C HIS A 74 20.36 11.98 -5.06
N TRP A 75 21.61 12.44 -4.92
CA TRP A 75 22.05 13.81 -5.23
C TRP A 75 21.59 14.38 -6.58
N ASN A 76 21.26 13.53 -7.57
CA ASN A 76 20.70 13.94 -8.87
C ASN A 76 19.58 13.03 -9.41
N LYS A 77 19.08 12.06 -8.62
CA LYS A 77 18.13 11.04 -9.11
C LYS A 77 17.06 10.75 -8.08
N THR A 78 15.80 10.76 -8.50
CA THR A 78 14.68 10.29 -7.68
C THR A 78 14.12 9.01 -8.29
N ARG A 79 13.95 7.97 -7.46
CA ARG A 79 13.26 6.73 -7.83
C ARG A 79 12.03 6.56 -6.94
N VAL A 80 10.88 6.31 -7.55
CA VAL A 80 9.63 5.99 -6.86
C VAL A 80 9.26 4.55 -7.21
N SER A 81 8.89 3.76 -6.20
CA SER A 81 8.39 2.40 -6.36
C SER A 81 7.21 2.18 -5.43
N ALA A 82 6.21 1.44 -5.89
CA ALA A 82 5.07 1.03 -5.10
C ALA A 82 4.98 -0.51 -5.11
N SER A 83 4.69 -1.10 -3.95
CA SER A 83 4.48 -2.54 -3.79
C SER A 83 3.28 -2.79 -2.89
N GLN A 84 2.38 -3.67 -3.30
CA GLN A 84 1.20 -4.07 -2.53
C GLN A 84 1.44 -5.44 -1.88
N THR A 85 0.96 -5.61 -0.66
CA THR A 85 1.08 -6.85 0.11
C THR A 85 -0.20 -7.06 0.92
N LEU A 86 -0.55 -8.32 1.11
CA LEU A 86 -1.72 -8.77 1.85
C LEU A 86 -1.29 -9.28 3.21
N LEU A 87 -1.95 -8.85 4.28
CA LEU A 87 -1.57 -9.20 5.65
C LEU A 87 -2.75 -9.80 6.41
N THR A 88 -2.50 -10.96 7.02
CA THR A 88 -3.47 -11.72 7.81
C THR A 88 -3.51 -11.31 9.29
N ARG A 89 -2.67 -10.37 9.71
CA ARG A 89 -2.67 -9.81 11.07
C ARG A 89 -2.42 -8.31 11.05
N GLY A 90 -3.23 -7.58 11.82
CA GLY A 90 -3.11 -6.14 11.98
C GLY A 90 -1.73 -5.76 12.53
N PHE A 91 -1.00 -4.96 11.76
CA PHE A 91 0.10 -4.17 12.30
C PHE A 91 -0.54 -2.99 13.03
N ILE A 92 -0.62 -3.11 14.35
CA ILE A 92 -0.84 -2.01 15.30
C ILE A 92 0.50 -1.80 16.00
#